data_AF-A0A4S9L9N2-F1
#
_entry.id   AF-A0A4S9L9N2-F1
#
_cell.length_a   1.000
_cell.length_b   1.000
_cell.length_c   1.000
_cell.angle_alpha   90.00
_cell.angle_beta   90.00
_cell.angle_gamma   90.00
#
_symmetry.space_group_name_H-M   'P 1'
#
loop_
_entity.id
_entity.type
_entity.pdbx_description
1 polymer ?
#
loop_
_entity_poly.entity_id
_entity_poly.type
_entity_poly.pdbx_seq_one_letter_code
_entity_poly.pdbx_strand_id
1 'polypeptide(L)'
;MIFLRHVARVRPSAASRYISLGIYGKPVRNLSSMPVTVPVTGEEVVAKKLGWRNLELATRALHRDGLVVLQDAIAHSRLDALDKTMVQDALKLQAQGDAGPFNYNKGTEVWLGTHNTTSLAAQEGKQGDRASGRIAKDLLEERRQQRPPSQPLVRKGSIVIRDLRLWHAGKPNFSNDIRVMLAMIHFAPWYRNAMKVEFSEDLEAVLDRDGSGLQIQKTLVSEQTILDEYLNRGYGNSYNFDQESRLENF
;
A
#
# COMPACT_ATOMS: atom_id res chain seq x y z
N MET A 1 48.10 -18.04 -73.02
CA MET A 1 49.20 -18.30 -72.07
C MET A 1 48.73 -17.79 -70.69
N ILE A 2 47.72 -18.42 -70.07
CA ILE A 2 47.78 -19.53 -69.09
C ILE A 2 48.90 -19.36 -68.06
N PHE A 3 48.53 -19.02 -66.82
CA PHE A 3 48.68 -19.93 -65.69
C PHE A 3 47.65 -19.65 -64.58
N LEU A 4 46.97 -20.72 -64.17
CA LEU A 4 45.98 -20.83 -63.09
C LEU A 4 46.63 -20.66 -61.70
N ARG A 5 45.85 -20.19 -60.72
CA ARG A 5 45.83 -20.80 -59.38
C ARG A 5 44.39 -20.97 -58.88
N HIS A 6 43.99 -22.24 -58.77
CA HIS A 6 42.85 -22.72 -58.01
C HIS A 6 43.10 -22.52 -56.51
N VAL A 7 42.08 -22.05 -55.77
CA VAL A 7 41.98 -22.29 -54.33
C VAL A 7 40.63 -22.94 -54.06
N ALA A 8 40.71 -24.13 -53.47
CA ALA A 8 39.63 -25.07 -53.27
C ALA A 8 38.64 -24.60 -52.19
N ARG A 9 37.36 -24.95 -52.41
CA ARG A 9 36.28 -24.89 -51.40
C ARG A 9 36.59 -25.83 -50.23
N VAL A 10 36.70 -25.27 -49.03
CA VAL A 10 36.67 -26.03 -47.77
C VAL A 10 35.21 -26.21 -47.37
N ARG A 11 34.76 -27.46 -47.23
CA ARG A 11 33.46 -27.80 -46.60
C ARG A 11 33.63 -27.72 -45.07
N PRO A 12 32.71 -27.09 -44.32
CA PRO A 12 32.69 -27.25 -42.88
C PRO A 12 32.24 -28.66 -42.51
N SER A 13 33.01 -29.29 -41.63
CA SER A 13 32.73 -30.59 -41.02
C SER A 13 31.58 -30.48 -40.01
N ALA A 14 30.79 -31.55 -39.93
CA ALA A 14 29.85 -31.75 -38.84
C ALA A 14 30.62 -32.07 -37.54
N ALA A 15 30.45 -31.26 -36.50
CA ALA A 15 30.74 -31.68 -35.13
C ALA A 15 29.99 -30.82 -34.10
N SER A 16 29.30 -31.56 -33.21
CA SER A 16 28.88 -31.22 -31.86
C SER A 16 27.80 -30.14 -31.66
N ARG A 17 26.54 -30.60 -31.70
CA ARG A 17 25.43 -29.92 -31.01
C ARG A 17 25.65 -30.03 -29.50
N TYR A 18 26.16 -28.98 -28.88
CA TYR A 18 25.87 -28.75 -27.46
C TYR A 18 24.40 -28.38 -27.35
N ILE A 19 23.56 -29.35 -27.00
CA ILE A 19 22.23 -29.08 -26.50
C ILE A 19 22.43 -28.50 -25.10
N SER A 20 22.53 -27.17 -25.02
CA SER A 20 22.16 -26.48 -23.79
C SER A 20 20.67 -26.76 -23.60
N LEU A 21 20.33 -27.64 -22.65
CA LEU A 21 19.00 -27.62 -22.06
C LEU A 21 18.87 -26.27 -21.37
N GLY A 22 18.48 -25.25 -22.15
CA GLY A 22 17.88 -24.05 -21.62
C GLY A 22 16.66 -24.52 -20.83
N ILE A 23 16.78 -24.49 -19.51
CA ILE A 23 15.62 -24.47 -18.62
C ILE A 23 14.73 -23.37 -19.20
N TYR A 24 13.58 -23.76 -19.75
CA TYR A 24 12.56 -22.83 -20.21
C TYR A 24 12.21 -21.93 -19.04
N GLY A 25 12.90 -20.80 -18.92
CA GLY A 25 12.48 -19.69 -18.09
C GLY A 25 11.12 -19.30 -18.63
N LYS A 26 10.06 -19.59 -17.87
CA LYS A 26 8.72 -19.09 -18.17
C LYS A 26 8.87 -17.60 -18.49
N PRO A 27 8.27 -17.07 -19.57
CA PRO A 27 8.33 -15.64 -19.82
C PRO A 27 7.87 -14.92 -18.56
N VAL A 28 8.76 -14.10 -18.00
CA VAL A 28 8.40 -13.21 -16.89
C VAL A 28 7.28 -12.36 -17.44
N ARG A 29 6.04 -12.59 -16.98
CA ARG A 29 4.91 -11.77 -17.39
C ARG A 29 5.25 -10.35 -16.93
N ASN A 30 5.41 -9.43 -17.88
CA ASN A 30 5.50 -8.00 -17.57
C ASN A 30 4.18 -7.57 -16.91
N LEU A 31 4.19 -7.51 -15.59
CA LEU A 31 3.07 -7.02 -14.80
C LEU A 31 3.10 -5.49 -14.79
N SER A 32 1.97 -4.87 -15.09
CA SER A 32 1.82 -3.40 -15.02
C SER A 32 2.17 -2.88 -13.63
N SER A 33 2.88 -1.76 -13.51
CA SER A 33 3.10 -1.09 -12.21
C SER A 33 1.87 -0.35 -11.68
N MET A 34 0.80 -0.23 -12.48
CA MET A 34 -0.45 0.39 -12.04
C MET A 34 -1.34 -0.63 -11.32
N PRO A 35 -2.00 -0.23 -10.21
CA PRO A 35 -2.86 -1.12 -9.49
C PRO A 35 -4.13 -1.44 -10.27
N VAL A 36 -4.67 -2.63 -10.00
CA VAL A 36 -5.99 -3.00 -10.50
C VAL A 36 -7.03 -2.11 -9.81
N THR A 37 -7.89 -1.50 -10.63
CA THR A 37 -9.05 -0.74 -10.17
C THR A 37 -10.31 -1.53 -10.47
N VAL A 38 -11.11 -1.79 -9.45
CA VAL A 38 -12.38 -2.49 -9.52
C VAL A 38 -13.49 -1.46 -9.34
N PRO A 39 -14.30 -1.18 -10.38
CA PRO A 39 -15.44 -0.29 -10.26
C PRO A 39 -16.52 -0.96 -9.41
N VAL A 40 -16.88 -0.33 -8.28
CA VAL A 40 -17.99 -0.77 -7.44
C VAL A 40 -19.29 -0.23 -8.01
N THR A 41 -20.25 -1.11 -8.23
CA THR A 41 -21.55 -0.76 -8.79
C THR A 41 -22.45 -0.07 -7.76
N GLY A 42 -23.45 0.68 -8.23
CA GLY A 42 -24.44 1.31 -7.35
C GLY A 42 -25.19 0.28 -6.49
N GLU A 43 -25.47 -0.90 -7.07
CA GLU A 43 -26.09 -2.02 -6.38
C GLU A 43 -25.21 -2.55 -5.24
N GLU A 44 -23.90 -2.72 -5.48
CA GLU A 44 -22.95 -3.15 -4.45
C GLU A 44 -22.77 -2.11 -3.33
N VAL A 45 -22.79 -0.82 -3.67
CA VAL A 45 -22.76 0.28 -2.69
C VAL A 45 -24.00 0.23 -1.80
N VAL A 46 -25.19 0.09 -2.38
CA VAL A 46 -26.45 -0.01 -1.63
C VAL A 46 -26.48 -1.27 -0.77
N ALA A 47 -26.03 -2.40 -1.32
CA ALA A 47 -25.95 -3.67 -0.62
C ALA A 47 -24.83 -3.72 0.44
N LYS A 48 -23.90 -2.75 0.42
CA LYS A 48 -22.67 -2.72 1.25
C LYS A 48 -21.85 -4.00 1.12
N LYS A 49 -21.88 -4.63 -0.06
CA LYS A 49 -21.28 -5.93 -0.31
C LYS A 49 -20.90 -6.04 -1.78
N LEU A 50 -19.64 -6.41 -2.03
CA LEU A 50 -19.19 -6.72 -3.38
C LEU A 50 -19.85 -8.01 -3.88
N GLY A 51 -20.25 -7.99 -5.15
CA GLY A 51 -20.64 -9.18 -5.89
C GLY A 51 -19.44 -10.09 -6.11
N TRP A 52 -19.72 -11.36 -6.38
CA TRP A 52 -18.69 -12.40 -6.48
C TRP A 52 -17.55 -12.06 -7.43
N ARG A 53 -17.87 -11.50 -8.60
CA ARG A 53 -16.86 -11.14 -9.62
C ARG A 53 -15.91 -10.04 -9.13
N ASN A 54 -16.45 -8.97 -8.54
CA ASN A 54 -15.64 -7.87 -8.03
C ASN A 54 -14.83 -8.29 -6.80
N LEU A 55 -15.41 -9.13 -5.94
CA LEU A 55 -14.71 -9.75 -4.83
C LEU A 55 -13.52 -10.59 -5.32
N GLU A 56 -13.72 -11.47 -6.30
CA GLU A 56 -12.64 -12.29 -6.87
C GLU A 56 -11.52 -11.41 -7.45
N LEU A 57 -11.87 -10.41 -8.25
CA LEU A 57 -10.91 -9.48 -8.84
C LEU A 57 -10.10 -8.75 -7.75
N ALA A 58 -10.78 -8.26 -6.71
CA ALA A 58 -10.17 -7.54 -5.62
C ALA A 58 -9.21 -8.44 -4.82
N THR A 59 -9.65 -9.64 -4.44
CA THR A 59 -8.81 -10.60 -3.71
C THR A 59 -7.58 -11.02 -4.52
N ARG A 60 -7.74 -11.29 -5.82
CA ARG A 60 -6.61 -11.67 -6.70
C ARG A 60 -5.61 -10.54 -6.87
N ALA A 61 -6.10 -9.30 -7.02
CA ALA A 61 -5.26 -8.12 -7.11
C ALA A 61 -4.50 -7.90 -5.80
N LEU A 62 -5.17 -7.94 -4.65
CA LEU A 62 -4.55 -7.79 -3.35
C LEU A 62 -3.49 -8.87 -3.09
N HIS A 63 -3.77 -10.14 -3.41
CA HIS A 63 -2.81 -11.22 -3.22
C HIS A 63 -1.57 -11.07 -4.13
N ARG A 64 -1.78 -10.78 -5.43
CA ARG A 64 -0.69 -10.66 -6.42
C ARG A 64 0.14 -9.39 -6.23
N ASP A 65 -0.52 -8.26 -6.08
CA ASP A 65 0.08 -6.93 -6.15
C ASP A 65 0.19 -6.23 -4.79
N GLY A 66 -0.46 -6.76 -3.76
CA GLY A 66 -0.49 -6.14 -2.43
C GLY A 66 -1.33 -4.87 -2.38
N LEU A 67 -2.05 -4.53 -3.46
CA LEU A 67 -2.91 -3.35 -3.53
C LEU A 67 -4.04 -3.54 -4.54
N VAL A 68 -5.23 -3.08 -4.18
CA VAL A 68 -6.36 -2.89 -5.08
C VAL A 68 -7.07 -1.57 -4.78
N VAL A 69 -7.60 -0.94 -5.82
CA VAL A 69 -8.49 0.23 -5.69
C VAL A 69 -9.93 -0.22 -5.93
N LEU A 70 -10.81 -0.01 -4.97
CA LEU A 70 -12.26 -0.14 -5.14
C LEU A 70 -12.81 1.26 -5.46
N GLN A 71 -13.13 1.49 -6.73
CA GLN A 71 -13.54 2.81 -7.22
C GLN A 71 -15.03 3.05 -6.94
N ASP A 72 -15.37 4.29 -6.57
CA ASP A 72 -16.74 4.76 -6.34
C ASP A 72 -17.49 4.01 -5.22
N ALA A 73 -16.74 3.46 -4.25
CA ALA A 73 -17.27 2.69 -3.14
C ALA A 73 -17.94 3.53 -2.04
N ILE A 74 -17.59 4.82 -1.94
CA ILE A 74 -18.06 5.74 -0.90
C ILE A 74 -18.70 6.98 -1.54
N ALA A 75 -19.89 7.34 -1.05
CA ALA A 75 -20.57 8.55 -1.48
C ALA A 75 -19.73 9.81 -1.19
N HIS A 76 -19.59 10.68 -2.18
CA HIS A 76 -18.75 11.88 -2.06
C HIS A 76 -19.17 12.80 -0.91
N SER A 77 -20.47 12.91 -0.62
CA SER A 77 -20.99 13.75 0.46
C SER A 77 -20.46 13.37 1.84
N ARG A 78 -20.16 12.08 2.08
CA ARG A 78 -19.52 11.62 3.33
C ARG A 78 -18.07 12.10 3.41
N LEU A 79 -17.38 12.09 2.27
CA LEU A 79 -16.01 12.55 2.17
C LEU A 79 -15.93 14.08 2.19
N ASP A 80 -16.90 14.80 1.64
CA ASP A 80 -16.97 16.27 1.73
C ASP A 80 -17.08 16.74 3.19
N ALA A 81 -17.86 16.03 4.00
CA ALA A 81 -17.97 16.32 5.43
C ALA A 81 -16.65 16.11 6.18
N LEU A 82 -15.94 15.01 5.88
CA LEU A 82 -14.62 14.74 6.45
C LEU A 82 -13.57 15.75 5.97
N ASP A 83 -13.55 16.05 4.66
CA ASP A 83 -12.61 16.99 4.05
C ASP A 83 -12.70 18.36 4.71
N LYS A 84 -13.91 18.85 5.04
CA LYS A 84 -14.10 20.15 5.68
C LYS A 84 -13.30 20.26 6.99
N THR A 85 -13.40 19.28 7.86
CA THR A 85 -12.69 19.27 9.15
C THR A 85 -11.21 18.96 8.95
N MET A 86 -10.89 17.87 8.23
CA MET A 86 -9.52 17.40 8.08
C MET A 86 -8.61 18.39 7.36
N VAL A 87 -9.14 19.21 6.44
CA VAL A 87 -8.34 20.26 5.76
C VAL A 87 -7.98 21.38 6.74
N GLN A 88 -8.90 21.77 7.61
CA GLN A 88 -8.63 22.77 8.66
C GLN A 88 -7.58 22.24 9.65
N ASP A 89 -7.70 20.98 10.04
CA ASP A 89 -6.73 20.32 10.91
C ASP A 89 -5.36 20.22 10.24
N ALA A 90 -5.31 19.84 8.97
CA ALA A 90 -4.07 19.77 8.21
C ALA A 90 -3.36 21.14 8.12
N LEU A 91 -4.10 22.24 7.93
CA LEU A 91 -3.54 23.60 7.98
C LEU A 91 -2.95 23.92 9.36
N LYS A 92 -3.68 23.60 10.42
CA LYS A 92 -3.22 23.82 11.80
C LYS A 92 -1.95 23.03 12.10
N LEU A 93 -1.89 21.77 11.68
CA LEU A 93 -0.72 20.90 11.84
C LEU A 93 0.46 21.37 10.97
N GLN A 94 0.21 21.84 9.75
CA GLN A 94 1.24 22.36 8.86
C GLN A 94 1.90 23.62 9.43
N ALA A 95 1.13 24.49 10.08
CA ALA A 95 1.63 25.69 10.72
C ALA A 95 2.58 25.42 11.89
N GLN A 96 2.65 24.19 12.41
CA GLN A 96 3.59 23.78 13.45
C GLN A 96 5.02 23.55 12.91
N GLY A 97 5.23 23.60 11.60
CA GLY A 97 6.55 23.43 10.98
C GLY A 97 7.17 22.07 11.31
N ASP A 98 8.43 22.07 11.76
CA ASP A 98 9.17 20.84 12.10
C ASP A 98 8.62 20.08 13.32
N ALA A 99 7.78 20.71 14.14
CA ALA A 99 7.11 20.05 15.26
C ALA A 99 5.83 19.30 14.84
N GLY A 100 5.29 19.62 13.66
CA GLY A 100 4.09 19.02 13.12
C GLY A 100 4.36 17.74 12.32
N PRO A 101 3.30 16.96 12.01
CA PRO A 101 3.41 15.83 11.12
C PRO A 101 3.84 16.26 9.71
N PHE A 102 4.52 15.35 9.03
CA PHE A 102 5.03 15.52 7.68
C PHE A 102 4.16 14.75 6.66
N ASN A 103 4.36 15.00 5.36
CA ASN A 103 3.65 14.38 4.22
C ASN A 103 2.27 14.97 3.86
N TYR A 104 2.19 16.27 3.60
CA TYR A 104 1.04 16.93 2.92
C TYR A 104 0.97 16.62 1.41
N ASN A 105 1.27 15.38 1.05
CA ASN A 105 1.74 14.88 -0.24
C ASN A 105 0.59 14.58 -1.22
N LYS A 106 0.78 14.85 -2.53
CA LYS A 106 -0.18 14.44 -3.57
C LYS A 106 0.21 13.05 -4.04
N GLY A 107 -0.54 12.07 -3.55
CA GLY A 107 -0.39 10.68 -3.95
C GLY A 107 0.70 9.93 -3.19
N THR A 108 0.58 8.62 -3.27
CA THR A 108 1.49 7.67 -2.65
C THR A 108 2.19 6.93 -3.78
N GLU A 109 3.52 6.97 -3.81
CA GLU A 109 4.31 6.08 -4.67
C GLU A 109 4.24 4.67 -4.08
N VAL A 110 3.97 3.67 -4.91
CA VAL A 110 3.77 2.27 -4.49
C VAL A 110 4.58 1.32 -5.37
N TRP A 111 5.09 0.24 -4.79
CA TRP A 111 5.85 -0.80 -5.48
C TRP A 111 5.08 -2.11 -5.43
N LEU A 112 4.16 -2.32 -6.38
CA LEU A 112 3.25 -3.46 -6.38
C LEU A 112 3.98 -4.81 -6.32
N GLY A 113 3.53 -5.70 -5.43
CA GLY A 113 4.05 -7.06 -5.26
C GLY A 113 5.18 -7.21 -4.25
N THR A 114 5.72 -6.13 -3.68
CA THR A 114 6.83 -6.20 -2.70
C THR A 114 6.41 -6.79 -1.37
N HIS A 115 5.10 -6.80 -1.05
CA HIS A 115 4.57 -7.44 0.15
C HIS A 115 4.86 -8.94 0.23
N ASN A 116 5.10 -9.61 -0.92
CA ASN A 116 5.41 -11.03 -0.99
C ASN A 116 6.89 -11.37 -0.72
N THR A 117 7.79 -10.40 -0.82
CA THR A 117 9.25 -10.63 -0.75
C THR A 117 9.94 -9.77 0.29
N THR A 118 9.22 -8.86 0.93
CA THR A 118 9.78 -7.96 1.94
C THR A 118 9.93 -8.64 3.30
N SER A 119 10.89 -8.15 4.07
CA SER A 119 11.08 -8.49 5.48
C SER A 119 11.62 -7.25 6.22
N LEU A 120 11.77 -7.36 7.55
CA LEU A 120 12.41 -6.31 8.34
C LEU A 120 13.87 -6.06 7.91
N ALA A 121 14.55 -7.07 7.35
CA ALA A 121 15.92 -6.93 6.86
C ALA A 121 16.02 -6.04 5.61
N ALA A 122 14.91 -5.78 4.91
CA ALA A 122 14.87 -4.84 3.80
C ALA A 122 14.81 -3.37 4.27
N GLN A 123 14.61 -3.14 5.57
CA GLN A 123 14.45 -1.82 6.15
C GLN A 123 15.75 -1.34 6.81
N GLU A 124 16.00 -0.04 6.71
CA GLU A 124 17.09 0.68 7.34
C GLU A 124 16.57 1.85 8.19
N GLY A 125 17.45 2.43 9.01
CA GLY A 125 17.17 3.55 9.89
C GLY A 125 16.83 3.09 11.32
N LYS A 126 17.24 3.87 12.33
CA LYS A 126 16.97 3.50 13.72
C LYS A 126 15.53 3.82 14.06
N GLN A 127 14.87 2.98 14.86
CA GLN A 127 13.53 3.25 15.36
C GLN A 127 13.50 4.61 16.07
N GLY A 128 12.54 5.47 15.72
CA GLY A 128 12.44 6.83 16.23
C GLY A 128 13.11 7.91 15.36
N ASP A 129 13.99 7.53 14.42
CA ASP A 129 14.50 8.48 13.43
C ASP A 129 13.40 8.85 12.41
N ARG A 130 13.45 10.07 11.88
CA ARG A 130 12.54 10.52 10.81
C ARG A 130 12.60 9.63 9.56
N ALA A 131 13.72 8.92 9.35
CA ALA A 131 13.95 8.00 8.25
C ALA A 131 13.86 6.51 8.66
N SER A 132 13.32 6.19 9.85
CA SER A 132 13.22 4.81 10.33
C SER A 132 12.30 3.97 9.44
N GLY A 133 12.70 2.73 9.14
CA GLY A 133 11.88 1.79 8.38
C GLY A 133 11.90 2.04 6.86
N ARG A 134 12.83 2.88 6.35
CA ARG A 134 12.98 3.10 4.91
C ARG A 134 13.50 1.83 4.24
N ILE A 135 13.13 1.58 3.00
CA ILE A 135 13.69 0.45 2.24
C ILE A 135 15.13 0.78 1.81
N ALA A 136 16.03 -0.19 1.94
CA ALA A 136 17.42 -0.08 1.50
C ALA A 136 17.50 0.31 0.01
N LYS A 137 18.45 1.20 -0.32
CA LYS A 137 18.49 1.86 -1.63
C LYS A 137 18.80 0.87 -2.77
N ASP A 138 19.74 -0.04 -2.55
CA ASP A 138 20.08 -1.12 -3.47
C ASP A 138 18.86 -2.00 -3.79
N LEU A 139 18.08 -2.38 -2.78
CA LEU A 139 16.84 -3.15 -2.98
C LEU A 139 15.79 -2.39 -3.79
N LEU A 140 15.69 -1.07 -3.62
CA LEU A 140 14.81 -0.24 -4.44
C LEU A 140 15.27 -0.23 -5.91
N GLU A 141 16.57 -0.11 -6.17
CA GLU A 141 17.11 -0.11 -7.53
C GLU A 141 16.94 -1.47 -8.20
N GLU A 142 17.19 -2.57 -7.48
CA GLU A 142 16.90 -3.92 -7.97
C GLU A 142 15.40 -4.09 -8.31
N ARG A 143 14.51 -3.59 -7.44
CA ARG A 143 13.08 -3.66 -7.69
C ARG A 143 12.68 -2.87 -8.92
N ARG A 144 13.27 -1.69 -9.17
CA ARG A 144 13.00 -0.87 -10.36
C ARG A 144 13.27 -1.61 -11.66
N GLN A 145 14.30 -2.46 -11.71
CA GLN A 145 14.62 -3.28 -12.89
C GLN A 145 13.57 -4.38 -13.16
N GLN A 146 12.87 -4.85 -12.12
CA GLN A 146 11.87 -5.91 -12.25
C GLN A 146 10.45 -5.38 -12.49
N ARG A 147 10.02 -4.40 -11.68
CA ARG A 147 8.72 -3.72 -11.78
C ARG A 147 8.87 -2.35 -11.09
N PRO A 148 8.95 -1.25 -11.86
CA PRO A 148 9.15 0.08 -11.28
C PRO A 148 7.95 0.52 -10.43
N PRO A 149 8.11 1.50 -9.53
CA PRO A 149 6.97 2.05 -8.80
C PRO A 149 6.00 2.80 -9.71
N SER A 150 4.82 3.08 -9.18
CA SER A 150 3.85 4.01 -9.76
C SER A 150 3.29 4.95 -8.71
N GLN A 151 2.73 6.08 -9.14
CA GLN A 151 1.94 6.99 -8.31
C GLN A 151 0.50 7.01 -8.86
N PRO A 152 -0.37 6.08 -8.43
CA PRO A 152 -1.70 5.97 -9.00
C PRO A 152 -2.57 7.17 -8.64
N LEU A 153 -3.30 7.70 -9.63
CA LEU A 153 -4.37 8.66 -9.40
C LEU A 153 -5.60 7.90 -8.87
N VAL A 154 -5.99 8.19 -7.63
CA VAL A 154 -7.16 7.60 -6.99
C VAL A 154 -8.27 8.65 -6.93
N ARG A 155 -9.43 8.32 -7.50
CA ARG A 155 -10.59 9.22 -7.52
C ARG A 155 -11.21 9.33 -6.13
N LYS A 156 -11.75 10.51 -5.79
CA LYS A 156 -12.62 10.67 -4.62
C LYS A 156 -13.75 9.63 -4.68
N GLY A 157 -14.17 9.13 -3.52
CA GLY A 157 -15.12 8.02 -3.43
C GLY A 157 -14.48 6.63 -3.49
N SER A 158 -13.20 6.52 -3.86
CA SER A 158 -12.52 5.22 -3.91
C SER A 158 -11.92 4.81 -2.56
N ILE A 159 -11.85 3.50 -2.32
CA ILE A 159 -11.10 2.90 -1.21
C ILE A 159 -9.85 2.23 -1.77
N VAL A 160 -8.70 2.49 -1.16
CA VAL A 160 -7.46 1.74 -1.43
C VAL A 160 -7.30 0.69 -0.35
N ILE A 161 -7.26 -0.59 -0.74
CA ILE A 161 -6.92 -1.69 0.15
C ILE A 161 -5.50 -2.12 -0.20
N ARG A 162 -4.60 -2.05 0.77
CA ARG A 162 -3.20 -2.46 0.59
C ARG A 162 -2.73 -3.38 1.72
N ASP A 163 -1.85 -4.31 1.38
CA ASP A 163 -1.06 -5.03 2.38
C ASP A 163 -0.19 -4.01 3.14
N LEU A 164 -0.16 -4.13 4.47
CA LEU A 164 0.59 -3.20 5.32
C LEU A 164 2.08 -3.16 4.95
N ARG A 165 2.62 -4.32 4.51
CA ARG A 165 4.03 -4.53 4.17
C ARG A 165 4.41 -4.02 2.78
N LEU A 166 3.43 -3.68 1.94
CA LEU A 166 3.71 -3.15 0.61
C LEU A 166 4.57 -1.89 0.71
N TRP A 167 5.71 -1.88 0.00
CA TRP A 167 6.58 -0.71 -0.03
C TRP A 167 5.84 0.46 -0.65
N HIS A 168 5.93 1.61 0.01
CA HIS A 168 5.30 2.84 -0.41
C HIS A 168 6.06 4.05 0.13
N ALA A 169 5.84 5.21 -0.49
CA ALA A 169 6.43 6.47 -0.08
C ALA A 169 5.47 7.62 -0.37
N GLY A 170 5.43 8.60 0.54
CA GLY A 170 4.80 9.88 0.25
C GLY A 170 5.62 10.70 -0.75
N LYS A 171 4.97 11.42 -1.66
CA LYS A 171 5.62 12.25 -2.68
C LYS A 171 5.21 13.72 -2.58
N PRO A 172 6.12 14.68 -2.82
CA PRO A 172 5.81 16.09 -2.63
C PRO A 172 4.52 16.52 -3.34
N ASN A 173 3.71 17.31 -2.65
CA ASN A 173 2.57 18.00 -3.25
C ASN A 173 3.01 19.37 -3.76
N PHE A 174 3.10 19.53 -5.08
CA PHE A 174 3.48 20.79 -5.71
C PHE A 174 2.29 21.70 -6.04
N SER A 175 1.09 21.35 -5.56
CA SER A 175 -0.09 22.20 -5.74
C SER A 175 -0.42 23.01 -4.49
N ASN A 176 -1.35 23.94 -4.64
CA ASN A 176 -1.89 24.72 -3.53
C ASN A 176 -3.03 24.01 -2.78
N ASP A 177 -3.44 22.82 -3.23
CA ASP A 177 -4.53 22.07 -2.60
C ASP A 177 -3.98 21.14 -1.52
N ILE A 178 -4.55 21.24 -0.32
CA ILE A 178 -4.28 20.27 0.74
C ILE A 178 -4.94 18.95 0.38
N ARG A 179 -4.15 17.88 0.50
CA ARG A 179 -4.62 16.52 0.30
C ARG A 179 -4.70 15.79 1.63
N VAL A 180 -5.92 15.44 2.02
CA VAL A 180 -6.19 14.63 3.21
C VAL A 180 -6.43 13.16 2.83
N MET A 181 -6.27 12.27 3.81
CA MET A 181 -6.49 10.84 3.67
C MET A 181 -6.91 10.29 5.03
N LEU A 182 -7.98 9.50 5.06
CA LEU A 182 -8.30 8.68 6.22
C LEU A 182 -7.63 7.31 6.04
N ALA A 183 -6.91 6.87 7.07
CA ALA A 183 -6.24 5.57 7.09
C ALA A 183 -6.81 4.69 8.20
N MET A 184 -7.06 3.43 7.88
CA MET A 184 -7.48 2.41 8.83
C MET A 184 -6.61 1.17 8.61
N ILE A 185 -6.23 0.50 9.69
CA ILE A 185 -5.41 -0.72 9.63
C ILE A 185 -6.23 -1.85 10.25
N HIS A 186 -6.34 -2.96 9.50
CA HIS A 186 -7.05 -4.15 9.95
C HIS A 186 -6.02 -5.24 10.21
N PHE A 187 -6.05 -5.80 11.41
CA PHE A 187 -5.22 -6.94 11.79
C PHE A 187 -6.09 -8.19 11.88
N ALA A 188 -5.50 -9.35 11.52
CA ALA A 188 -6.14 -10.61 11.80
C ALA A 188 -6.23 -10.81 13.32
N PRO A 189 -7.33 -11.38 13.87
CA PRO A 189 -7.49 -11.53 15.33
C PRO A 189 -6.33 -12.24 16.02
N TRP A 190 -5.72 -13.22 15.35
CA TRP A 190 -4.59 -13.99 15.88
C TRP A 190 -3.25 -13.22 15.90
N TYR A 191 -3.16 -12.06 15.24
CA TYR A 191 -1.95 -11.23 15.24
C TYR A 191 -1.75 -10.50 16.58
N ARG A 192 -2.77 -10.38 17.43
CA ARG A 192 -2.67 -9.83 18.82
C ARG A 192 -1.97 -8.47 18.88
N ASN A 193 -2.33 -7.54 18.01
CA ASN A 193 -1.82 -6.17 18.11
C ASN A 193 -2.50 -5.43 19.28
N ALA A 194 -1.71 -4.77 20.12
CA ALA A 194 -2.14 -4.06 21.34
C ALA A 194 -3.02 -2.84 21.10
N MET A 195 -2.98 -2.26 19.90
CA MET A 195 -3.39 -0.88 19.73
C MET A 195 -4.90 -0.73 19.86
N LYS A 196 -5.29 0.23 20.67
CA LYS A 196 -6.67 0.69 20.82
C LYS A 196 -6.78 2.11 20.31
N VAL A 197 -7.89 2.41 19.65
CA VAL A 197 -8.24 3.77 19.24
C VAL A 197 -9.26 4.31 20.24
N GLU A 198 -9.06 5.54 20.67
CA GLU A 198 -10.05 6.21 21.52
C GLU A 198 -11.21 6.72 20.68
N PHE A 199 -12.43 6.46 21.16
CA PHE A 199 -13.67 6.95 20.58
C PHE A 199 -14.51 7.61 21.67
N SER A 200 -15.39 8.55 21.28
CA SER A 200 -16.43 9.03 22.20
C SER A 200 -17.31 7.87 22.63
N GLU A 201 -17.66 7.82 23.91
CA GLU A 201 -18.67 6.91 24.46
C GLU A 201 -20.03 7.04 23.73
N ASP A 202 -20.35 8.21 23.20
CA ASP A 202 -21.58 8.44 22.41
C ASP A 202 -21.64 7.61 21.12
N LEU A 203 -20.48 7.14 20.64
CA LEU A 203 -20.37 6.33 19.44
C LEU A 203 -20.44 4.82 19.71
N GLU A 204 -20.54 4.38 20.97
CA GLU A 204 -20.46 2.96 21.33
C GLU A 204 -21.47 2.11 20.54
N ALA A 205 -22.73 2.53 20.51
CA ALA A 205 -23.79 1.83 19.78
C ALA A 205 -23.55 1.76 18.25
N VAL A 206 -22.82 2.73 17.69
CA VAL A 206 -22.45 2.73 16.26
C VAL A 206 -21.29 1.77 16.01
N LEU A 207 -20.31 1.76 16.93
CA LEU A 207 -19.10 0.95 16.86
C LEU A 207 -19.38 -0.54 17.09
N ASP A 208 -20.30 -0.86 17.99
CA ASP A 208 -20.68 -2.25 18.34
C ASP A 208 -21.92 -2.73 17.60
N ARG A 209 -22.27 -2.07 16.49
CA ARG A 209 -23.43 -2.45 15.71
C ARG A 209 -23.34 -3.92 15.29
N ASP A 210 -24.34 -4.69 15.74
CA ASP A 210 -24.49 -6.11 15.43
C ASP A 210 -24.42 -6.40 13.92
N GLY A 211 -23.81 -7.55 13.59
CA GLY A 211 -23.71 -8.05 12.22
C GLY A 211 -22.57 -7.44 11.39
N SER A 212 -21.74 -6.55 11.95
CA SER A 212 -20.55 -6.03 11.26
C SER A 212 -19.47 -7.10 11.05
N GLY A 213 -19.38 -8.08 11.95
CA GLY A 213 -18.30 -9.09 11.97
C GLY A 213 -16.90 -8.51 12.17
N LEU A 214 -16.79 -7.18 12.34
CA LEU A 214 -15.54 -6.44 12.50
C LEU A 214 -15.36 -6.08 13.98
N GLN A 215 -14.26 -6.55 14.56
CA GLN A 215 -13.86 -6.15 15.90
C GLN A 215 -13.11 -4.82 15.82
N ILE A 216 -13.59 -3.80 16.54
CA ILE A 216 -12.89 -2.52 16.69
C ILE A 216 -12.19 -2.53 18.05
N GLN A 217 -10.86 -2.49 18.05
CA GLN A 217 -10.09 -2.34 19.29
C GLN A 217 -10.17 -0.88 19.75
N LYS A 218 -10.90 -0.64 20.83
CA LYS A 218 -11.22 0.71 21.30
C LYS A 218 -11.09 0.91 22.80
N THR A 219 -10.89 2.15 23.17
CA THR A 219 -11.14 2.69 24.51
C THR A 219 -12.20 3.77 24.37
N LEU A 220 -13.16 3.83 25.30
CA LEU A 220 -14.19 4.87 25.30
C LEU A 220 -13.80 5.97 26.28
N VAL A 221 -13.96 7.21 25.84
CA VAL A 221 -13.73 8.43 26.63
C VAL A 221 -14.83 9.46 26.32
N SER A 222 -14.89 10.56 27.08
CA SER A 222 -15.88 11.61 26.81
C SER A 222 -15.64 12.29 25.45
N GLU A 223 -16.71 12.80 24.82
CA GLU A 223 -16.59 13.58 23.58
C GLU A 223 -15.62 14.77 23.75
N GLN A 224 -15.71 15.47 24.88
CA GLN A 224 -14.85 16.62 25.17
C GLN A 224 -13.37 16.22 25.18
N THR A 225 -13.03 15.10 25.81
CA THR A 225 -11.66 14.56 25.81
C THR A 225 -11.17 14.29 24.39
N ILE A 226 -12.00 13.69 23.53
CA ILE A 226 -11.64 13.48 22.12
C ILE A 226 -11.36 14.82 21.44
N LEU A 227 -12.28 15.77 21.53
CA LEU A 227 -12.18 17.06 20.83
C LEU A 227 -10.96 17.88 21.27
N ASP A 228 -10.59 17.81 22.55
CA ASP A 228 -9.43 18.52 23.08
C ASP A 228 -8.08 17.90 22.68
N GLU A 229 -8.05 16.57 22.51
CA GLU A 229 -6.80 15.84 22.39
C GLU A 229 -6.51 15.23 21.03
N TYR A 230 -7.49 15.03 20.14
CA TYR A 230 -7.30 14.20 18.94
C TYR A 230 -6.19 14.71 17.98
N LEU A 231 -5.91 16.01 17.97
CA LEU A 231 -4.79 16.61 17.21
C LEU A 231 -3.45 16.62 17.95
N ASN A 232 -3.46 16.36 19.26
CA ASN A 232 -2.29 16.44 20.14
C ASN A 232 -1.76 15.04 20.50
N ARG A 233 -1.93 14.06 19.60
CA ARG A 233 -1.45 12.68 19.77
C ARG A 233 -0.18 12.42 18.97
N GLY A 234 0.52 11.36 19.34
CA GLY A 234 1.63 10.85 18.55
C GLY A 234 1.17 10.51 17.12
N TYR A 235 2.10 10.57 16.16
CA TYR A 235 1.86 10.24 14.77
C TYR A 235 2.92 9.28 14.24
N GLY A 236 2.54 8.45 13.27
CA GLY A 236 3.46 7.55 12.56
C GLY A 236 4.17 6.58 13.51
N ASN A 237 5.48 6.80 13.70
CA ASN A 237 6.39 5.91 14.44
C ASN A 237 6.17 5.93 15.96
N SER A 238 5.26 6.76 16.49
CA SER A 238 4.86 6.70 17.89
C SER A 238 4.04 5.45 18.23
N TYR A 239 3.49 4.77 17.23
CA TYR A 239 2.66 3.59 17.41
C TYR A 239 3.44 2.30 17.15
N ASN A 240 3.22 1.30 18.00
CA ASN A 240 3.77 -0.04 17.81
C ASN A 240 2.77 -0.94 17.08
N PHE A 241 3.06 -1.24 15.81
CA PHE A 241 2.26 -2.13 14.97
C PHE A 241 2.61 -3.62 15.14
N ASP A 242 3.48 -3.98 16.08
CA ASP A 242 3.86 -5.37 16.36
C ASP A 242 2.84 -6.07 17.29
N GLN A 243 3.05 -7.35 17.53
CA GLN A 243 2.23 -8.20 18.38
C GLN A 243 2.57 -8.01 19.87
N GLU A 244 1.57 -8.10 20.73
CA GLU A 244 1.79 -8.35 22.15
C GLU A 244 2.26 -9.79 22.38
N SER A 245 3.22 -9.96 23.30
CA SER A 245 3.75 -11.28 23.69
C SER A 245 4.10 -12.13 22.46
N ARG A 246 4.99 -11.62 21.60
CA ARG A 246 5.44 -12.27 20.37
C ARG A 246 5.86 -13.70 20.65
N LEU A 247 5.35 -14.64 19.87
CA LEU A 247 5.78 -16.03 19.97
C LEU A 247 7.12 -16.12 19.23
N GLU A 248 8.21 -16.41 19.92
CA GLU A 248 9.55 -16.39 19.31
C GLU A 248 9.84 -17.57 18.39
N ASN A 249 8.99 -18.62 18.41
CA ASN A 249 9.28 -19.92 17.80
C ASN A 249 8.17 -20.46 16.87
N PHE A 250 7.45 -19.60 16.16
CA PHE A 250 6.49 -20.01 15.12
C PHE A 250 6.80 -19.34 13.78
#